data_AF-A0AAV0WB83-F1
#
_entry.id   AF-A0AAV0WB83-F1
#
_cell.length_a   1.000
_cell.length_b   1.000
_cell.length_c   1.000
_cell.angle_alpha   90.00
_cell.angle_beta   90.00
_cell.angle_gamma   90.00
#
_symmetry.space_group_name_H-M   'P 1'
#
loop_
_entity.id
_entity.type
_entity.pdbx_description
1 polymer ?
#
loop_
_entity_poly.entity_id
_entity_poly.type
_entity_poly.pdbx_seq_one_letter_code
_entity_poly.pdbx_strand_id
1 'polypeptide(L)'
;MIGEFERPLVIGKAKRPRAFKKLDVNKFPVDWCWNKKAWMTTQIMTDWLMKFDKKMIKSQRKVLLFVDNAAPHPHLKLQNVELVFFPPNMTSHCQPLDQGIIQQFKKLYRKQLLQKAIADLDAGESSAINVLDAVYWVASAQAQIKSKTVKKCFLRCGFSHQGDEQLGQTIDK
;
A
#
# COMPACT_ATOMS: atom_id res chain seq x y z
N MET A 1 7.48 -15.30 -4.61
CA MET A 1 7.34 -13.82 -4.50
C MET A 1 8.37 -13.26 -3.52
N ILE A 2 8.90 -12.04 -3.74
CA ILE A 2 9.96 -11.46 -2.90
C ILE A 2 9.40 -10.84 -1.61
N GLY A 3 8.17 -10.32 -1.66
CA GLY A 3 7.50 -9.69 -0.51
C GLY A 3 7.88 -8.22 -0.34
N GLU A 4 7.89 -7.48 -1.44
CA GLU A 4 8.18 -6.05 -1.51
C GLU A 4 6.89 -5.25 -1.71
N PHE A 5 7.00 -3.94 -1.54
CA PHE A 5 5.90 -3.01 -1.77
C PHE A 5 6.28 -1.97 -2.81
N GLU A 6 5.31 -1.59 -3.64
CA GLU A 6 5.42 -0.35 -4.43
C GLU A 6 5.35 0.87 -3.52
N ARG A 7 5.81 2.02 -4.03
CA ARG A 7 5.68 3.29 -3.32
C ARG A 7 4.19 3.55 -3.01
N PRO A 8 3.82 3.90 -1.76
CA PRO A 8 2.43 4.17 -1.42
C PRO A 8 1.88 5.35 -2.21
N LEU A 9 0.65 5.24 -2.68
CA LEU A 9 -0.12 6.36 -3.20
C LEU A 9 -1.04 6.89 -2.10
N VAL A 10 -0.92 8.17 -1.76
CA VAL A 10 -1.75 8.83 -0.74
C VAL A 10 -2.59 9.91 -1.40
N ILE A 11 -3.90 9.89 -1.14
CA ILE A 11 -4.86 10.84 -1.70
C ILE A 11 -5.37 11.75 -0.59
N GLY A 12 -5.08 13.06 -0.69
CA GLY A 12 -5.60 14.07 0.24
C GLY A 12 -6.75 14.90 -0.32
N LYS A 13 -7.36 15.71 0.55
CA LYS A 13 -8.42 16.65 0.14
C LYS A 13 -7.88 17.85 -0.64
N ALA A 14 -6.79 18.42 -0.16
CA ALA A 14 -6.18 19.62 -0.73
C ALA A 14 -5.02 19.25 -1.65
N LYS A 15 -4.90 19.95 -2.78
CA LYS A 15 -3.71 19.85 -3.66
C LYS A 15 -2.42 20.06 -2.90
N ARG A 16 -2.41 21.09 -2.05
CA ARG A 16 -1.29 21.42 -1.17
C ARG A 16 -1.81 21.82 0.20
N PRO A 17 -1.90 20.87 1.14
CA PRO A 17 -2.18 21.15 2.55
C PRO A 17 -1.20 22.19 3.13
N ARG A 18 -1.64 22.93 4.15
CA ARG A 18 -0.80 23.92 4.84
C ARG A 18 0.50 23.32 5.38
N ALA A 19 0.45 22.06 5.84
CA ALA A 19 1.62 21.32 6.32
C ALA A 19 2.70 21.10 5.24
N PHE A 20 2.37 21.23 3.95
CA PHE A 20 3.32 21.07 2.83
C PHE A 20 3.88 22.43 2.34
N LYS A 21 3.65 23.51 3.09
CA LYS A 21 4.13 24.85 2.72
C LYS A 21 5.65 24.84 2.66
N LYS A 22 6.22 25.36 1.56
CA LYS A 22 7.67 25.40 1.26
C LYS A 22 8.36 24.03 1.13
N LEU A 23 7.63 22.91 1.23
CA LEU A 23 8.18 21.57 0.99
C LEU A 23 8.01 21.15 -0.47
N ASP A 24 9.00 20.44 -1.02
CA ASP A 24 8.91 19.82 -2.33
C ASP A 24 8.22 18.45 -2.21
N VAL A 25 6.99 18.36 -2.72
CA VAL A 25 6.16 17.15 -2.66
C VAL A 25 6.81 15.98 -3.42
N ASN A 26 7.65 16.26 -4.42
CA ASN A 26 8.33 15.21 -5.17
C ASN A 26 9.40 14.47 -4.34
N LYS A 27 9.83 15.06 -3.22
CA LYS A 27 10.78 14.46 -2.27
C LYS A 27 10.10 13.63 -1.19
N PHE A 28 8.76 13.58 -1.16
CA PHE A 28 8.05 12.77 -0.18
C PHE A 28 8.25 11.28 -0.44
N PRO A 29 8.20 10.45 0.62
CA PRO A 29 8.38 9.00 0.50
C PRO A 29 7.12 8.29 -0.05
N VAL A 30 6.13 9.05 -0.52
CA VAL A 30 4.86 8.59 -1.09
C VAL A 30 4.58 9.36 -2.37
N ASP A 31 3.77 8.78 -3.26
CA ASP A 31 3.17 9.53 -4.37
C ASP A 31 1.91 10.24 -3.84
N TRP A 32 1.86 11.58 -3.95
CA TRP A 32 0.75 12.38 -3.45
C TRP A 32 -0.22 12.76 -4.56
N CYS A 33 -1.48 12.35 -4.40
CA CYS A 33 -2.61 12.78 -5.23
C CYS A 33 -3.62 13.55 -4.37
N TRP A 34 -4.58 14.20 -5.03
CA TRP A 34 -5.62 14.94 -4.33
C TRP A 34 -6.92 15.01 -5.12
N ASN A 35 -8.03 15.09 -4.38
CA ASN A 35 -9.33 15.50 -4.88
C ASN A 35 -10.20 15.91 -3.69
N LYS A 36 -11.32 16.62 -3.92
CA LYS A 36 -12.17 17.16 -2.83
C LYS A 36 -12.66 16.10 -1.83
N LYS A 37 -12.81 14.84 -2.25
CA LYS A 37 -13.31 13.74 -1.41
C LYS A 37 -12.21 12.93 -0.73
N ALA A 38 -10.95 13.07 -1.18
CA ALA A 38 -9.81 12.24 -0.80
C ALA A 38 -10.01 10.73 -1.06
N TRP A 39 -10.71 10.37 -2.14
CA TRP A 39 -11.00 8.97 -2.50
C TRP A 39 -10.30 8.56 -3.80
N MET A 40 -10.18 7.24 -4.01
CA MET A 40 -9.73 6.71 -5.30
C MET A 40 -10.72 7.09 -6.41
N THR A 41 -10.19 7.38 -7.60
CA THR A 41 -11.00 7.65 -8.80
C THR A 41 -10.43 6.87 -9.97
N THR A 42 -11.24 6.60 -10.99
CA THR A 42 -10.79 5.91 -12.20
C THR A 42 -9.61 6.60 -12.84
N GLN A 43 -9.58 7.93 -12.87
CA GLN A 43 -8.45 8.70 -13.39
C GLN A 43 -7.16 8.42 -12.59
N ILE A 44 -7.22 8.54 -11.25
CA ILE A 44 -6.05 8.31 -10.39
C ILE A 44 -5.53 6.87 -10.53
N MET A 45 -6.43 5.88 -10.57
CA MET A 45 -6.05 4.48 -10.75
C MET A 45 -5.44 4.24 -12.14
N THR A 46 -6.02 4.84 -13.20
CA THR A 46 -5.50 4.75 -14.57
C THR A 46 -4.08 5.33 -14.66
N ASP A 47 -3.86 6.50 -14.08
CA ASP A 47 -2.54 7.15 -14.08
C ASP A 47 -1.50 6.31 -13.33
N TRP A 48 -1.89 5.73 -12.19
CA TRP A 48 -1.02 4.82 -11.43
C TRP A 48 -0.69 3.55 -12.22
N LEU A 49 -1.68 2.92 -12.86
CA LEU A 49 -1.52 1.72 -13.69
C LEU A 49 -0.60 1.98 -14.88
N MET A 50 -0.77 3.09 -15.61
CA MET A 50 0.10 3.45 -16.73
C MET A 50 1.54 3.71 -16.26
N LYS A 51 1.73 4.35 -15.10
CA LYS A 51 3.06 4.56 -14.50
C LYS A 51 3.70 3.22 -14.11
N PHE A 52 2.92 2.32 -13.53
CA PHE A 52 3.37 0.99 -13.14
C PHE A 52 3.74 0.13 -14.36
N ASP A 53 2.93 0.14 -15.42
CA ASP A 53 3.23 -0.56 -16.67
C ASP A 53 4.52 -0.06 -17.32
N LYS A 54 4.71 1.27 -17.41
CA LYS A 54 5.97 1.87 -17.87
C LYS A 54 7.17 1.41 -17.05
N LYS A 55 7.02 1.27 -15.73
CA LYS A 55 8.08 0.73 -14.85
C LYS A 55 8.37 -0.74 -15.20
N MET A 56 7.34 -1.55 -15.41
CA MET A 56 7.48 -2.96 -15.78
C MET A 56 8.15 -3.13 -17.16
N ILE A 57 7.75 -2.33 -18.16
CA ILE A 57 8.40 -2.26 -19.48
C ILE A 57 9.89 -1.91 -19.34
N LYS A 58 10.21 -0.85 -18.59
CA LYS A 58 11.61 -0.43 -18.38
C LYS A 58 12.44 -1.53 -17.69
N SER A 59 11.84 -2.28 -16.78
CA SER A 59 12.50 -3.41 -16.12
C SER A 59 12.48 -4.72 -16.92
N GLN A 60 11.90 -4.74 -18.12
CA GLN A 60 11.71 -5.93 -18.95
C GLN A 60 10.98 -7.08 -18.21
N ARG A 61 10.03 -6.72 -17.35
CA ARG A 61 9.23 -7.69 -16.57
C ARG A 61 7.80 -7.71 -17.09
N LYS A 62 7.21 -8.90 -17.19
CA LYS A 62 5.77 -9.08 -17.34
C LYS A 62 5.18 -9.57 -16.03
N VAL A 63 4.05 -9.00 -15.61
CA VAL A 63 3.46 -9.29 -14.30
C VAL A 63 1.94 -9.41 -14.38
N LEU A 64 1.38 -10.28 -13.54
CA LEU A 64 -0.05 -10.29 -13.24
C LEU A 64 -0.29 -9.36 -12.04
N LEU A 65 -1.26 -8.45 -12.16
CA LEU A 65 -1.70 -7.58 -11.09
C LEU A 65 -3.13 -7.93 -10.70
N PHE A 66 -3.29 -8.47 -9.50
CA PHE A 66 -4.59 -8.83 -8.95
C PHE A 66 -5.26 -7.62 -8.29
N VAL A 67 -6.50 -7.34 -8.67
CA VAL A 67 -7.29 -6.19 -8.19
C VAL A 67 -8.71 -6.62 -7.82
N ASP A 68 -9.34 -5.92 -6.87
CA ASP A 68 -10.76 -6.11 -6.58
C ASP A 68 -11.65 -5.44 -7.64
N ASN A 69 -12.96 -5.72 -7.59
CA ASN A 69 -13.96 -5.16 -8.51
C ASN A 69 -14.49 -3.77 -8.08
N ALA A 70 -13.67 -2.93 -7.42
CA ALA A 70 -14.10 -1.58 -7.07
C ALA A 70 -14.37 -0.73 -8.32
N ALA A 71 -15.42 0.10 -8.28
CA ALA A 71 -15.80 0.97 -9.41
C ALA A 71 -14.66 1.86 -9.98
N PRO A 72 -13.69 2.35 -9.17
CA PRO A 72 -12.53 3.07 -9.69
C PRO A 72 -11.51 2.23 -10.46
N HIS A 73 -11.61 0.90 -10.50
CA HIS A 73 -10.65 0.03 -11.16
C HIS A 73 -11.04 -0.19 -12.63
N PRO A 74 -10.30 0.38 -13.59
CA PRO A 74 -10.64 0.26 -15.00
C PRO A 74 -10.19 -1.08 -15.58
N HIS A 75 -10.94 -1.58 -16.57
CA HIS A 75 -10.45 -2.62 -17.47
C HIS A 75 -9.54 -1.98 -18.53
N LEU A 76 -8.25 -1.84 -18.21
CA LEU A 76 -7.26 -1.22 -19.08
C LEU A 76 -6.37 -2.28 -19.74
N LYS A 77 -6.15 -2.17 -21.05
CA LYS A 77 -5.16 -2.97 -21.75
C LYS A 77 -3.78 -2.33 -21.61
N LEU A 78 -2.88 -3.02 -20.93
CA LEU A 78 -1.50 -2.60 -20.66
C LEU A 78 -0.52 -3.53 -21.39
N GLN A 79 0.75 -3.13 -21.52
CA GLN A 79 1.71 -3.87 -22.34
C GLN A 79 2.38 -5.02 -21.58
N ASN A 80 2.83 -4.75 -20.35
CA ASN A 80 3.60 -5.68 -19.52
C ASN A 80 2.88 -6.05 -18.22
N VAL A 81 1.80 -5.35 -17.88
CA VAL A 81 0.93 -5.66 -16.75
C VAL A 81 -0.37 -6.27 -17.28
N GLU A 82 -0.75 -7.42 -16.76
CA GLU A 82 -2.07 -7.99 -17.02
C GLU A 82 -2.93 -7.87 -15.76
N LEU A 83 -4.11 -7.25 -15.90
CA LEU A 83 -5.04 -7.06 -14.79
C LEU A 83 -5.91 -8.30 -14.62
N VAL A 84 -5.87 -8.88 -13.43
CA VAL A 84 -6.72 -10.01 -13.06
C VAL A 84 -7.65 -9.57 -11.94
N PHE A 85 -8.95 -9.60 -12.21
CA PHE A 85 -9.96 -9.22 -11.23
C PHE A 85 -10.35 -10.44 -10.40
N PHE A 86 -10.42 -10.28 -9.07
CA PHE A 86 -10.94 -11.33 -8.21
C PHE A 86 -12.42 -11.58 -8.50
N PRO A 87 -12.93 -12.81 -8.28
CA PRO A 87 -14.36 -13.05 -8.34
C PRO A 87 -15.11 -12.17 -7.32
N PRO A 88 -16.37 -11.77 -7.61
CA PRO A 88 -17.19 -11.04 -6.66
C PRO A 88 -17.28 -11.77 -5.31
N ASN A 89 -17.29 -11.01 -4.21
CA ASN A 89 -17.45 -11.51 -2.83
C ASN A 89 -16.38 -12.49 -2.31
N MET A 90 -15.23 -12.63 -2.97
CA MET A 90 -14.12 -13.49 -2.50
C MET A 90 -12.90 -12.72 -1.96
N THR A 91 -12.97 -11.40 -1.84
CA THR A 91 -11.84 -10.56 -1.43
C THR A 91 -11.27 -10.93 -0.07
N SER A 92 -12.10 -11.19 0.95
CA SER A 92 -11.61 -11.60 2.27
C SER A 92 -10.78 -12.91 2.26
N HIS A 93 -11.06 -13.82 1.33
CA HIS A 93 -10.38 -15.11 1.25
C HIS A 93 -9.15 -15.05 0.32
N CYS A 94 -9.28 -14.37 -0.82
CA CYS A 94 -8.29 -14.43 -1.89
C CYS A 94 -7.36 -13.21 -1.97
N GLN A 95 -7.64 -12.13 -1.23
CA GLN A 95 -6.85 -10.89 -1.30
C GLN A 95 -5.72 -10.89 -0.25
N PRO A 96 -4.43 -10.91 -0.66
CA PRO A 96 -3.32 -10.98 0.28
C PRO A 96 -3.22 -9.77 1.21
N LEU A 97 -3.72 -8.61 0.78
CA LEU A 97 -3.75 -7.41 1.62
C LEU A 97 -4.61 -7.62 2.88
N ASP A 98 -5.71 -8.36 2.75
CA ASP A 98 -6.64 -8.67 3.84
C ASP A 98 -6.16 -9.84 4.72
N GLN A 99 -5.21 -10.65 4.25
CA GLN A 99 -4.65 -11.80 4.99
C GLN A 99 -3.62 -11.44 6.09
N GLY A 100 -3.53 -10.16 6.45
CA GLY A 100 -2.72 -9.68 7.58
C GLY A 100 -1.79 -8.52 7.25
N ILE A 101 -1.59 -8.18 5.97
CA ILE A 101 -0.77 -7.02 5.58
C ILE A 101 -1.39 -5.72 6.09
N ILE A 102 -2.69 -5.49 5.85
CA ILE A 102 -3.41 -4.29 6.34
C ILE A 102 -3.42 -4.25 7.87
N GLN A 103 -3.60 -5.39 8.54
CA GLN A 103 -3.57 -5.47 10.00
C GLN A 103 -2.20 -5.02 10.54
N GLN A 104 -1.12 -5.56 9.98
CA GLN A 104 0.23 -5.23 10.38
C GLN A 104 0.58 -3.77 10.07
N PHE A 105 0.18 -3.26 8.91
CA PHE A 105 0.32 -1.86 8.54
C PHE A 105 -0.35 -0.94 9.57
N LYS A 106 -1.62 -1.20 9.92
CA LYS A 106 -2.37 -0.41 10.91
C LYS A 106 -1.71 -0.45 12.28
N LYS A 107 -1.18 -1.61 12.70
CA LYS A 107 -0.44 -1.73 13.97
C LYS A 107 0.81 -0.85 13.98
N LEU A 108 1.61 -0.88 12.92
CA LEU A 108 2.83 -0.09 12.80
C LEU A 108 2.54 1.41 12.70
N TYR A 109 1.49 1.80 11.97
CA TYR A 109 1.04 3.19 11.91
C TYR A 109 0.60 3.71 13.29
N ARG A 110 -0.22 2.93 14.03
CA ARG A 110 -0.64 3.30 15.39
C ARG A 110 0.52 3.35 16.38
N LYS A 111 1.56 2.55 16.19
CA LYS A 111 2.79 2.67 16.99
C LYS A 111 3.42 4.05 16.83
N GLN A 112 3.52 4.57 15.60
CA GLN A 112 4.06 5.93 15.36
C GLN A 112 3.20 7.01 16.05
N LEU A 113 1.88 6.86 15.98
CA LEU A 113 0.92 7.75 16.65
C LEU A 113 1.14 7.79 18.18
N LEU A 114 1.28 6.61 18.81
CA LEU A 114 1.51 6.50 20.24
C LEU A 114 2.88 7.04 20.65
N GLN A 115 3.92 6.77 19.86
CA GLN A 115 5.26 7.32 20.11
C GLN A 115 5.26 8.83 20.07
N LYS A 116 4.51 9.44 19.13
CA LYS A 116 4.35 10.90 19.08
C LYS A 116 3.64 11.43 20.32
N ALA A 117 2.56 10.76 20.75
CA ALA A 117 1.81 11.18 21.94
C ALA A 117 2.66 11.11 23.22
N ILE A 118 3.48 10.06 23.38
CA ILE A 118 4.40 9.94 24.53
C ILE A 118 5.45 11.05 24.49
N ALA A 119 6.06 11.29 23.32
CA ALA A 119 7.07 12.35 23.17
C ALA A 119 6.51 13.75 23.50
N ASP A 120 5.25 14.01 23.14
CA ASP A 120 4.57 15.26 23.47
C ASP A 120 4.32 15.40 24.98
N LEU A 121 3.87 14.32 25.63
CA LEU A 121 3.69 14.28 27.09
C LEU A 121 5.01 14.53 27.83
N ASP A 122 6.10 13.88 27.41
CA ASP A 122 7.43 14.04 28.02
C ASP A 122 7.98 15.47 27.82
N ALA A 123 7.65 16.11 26.71
CA ALA A 123 8.02 17.50 26.42
C ALA A 123 7.11 18.54 27.11
N GLY A 124 6.00 18.11 27.71
CA GLY A 124 4.96 19.04 28.21
C GLY A 124 4.26 19.81 27.09
N GLU A 125 4.31 19.31 25.85
CA GLU A 125 3.69 19.91 24.67
C GLU A 125 2.46 19.12 24.23
N SER A 126 1.62 19.74 23.40
CA SER A 126 0.54 19.03 22.71
C SER A 126 0.46 19.55 21.28
N SER A 127 1.14 18.86 20.37
CA SER A 127 1.17 19.28 18.97
C SER A 127 0.13 18.49 18.17
N ALA A 128 -0.65 19.23 17.36
CA ALA A 128 -1.66 18.62 16.52
C ALA A 128 -1.00 17.82 15.40
N ILE A 129 -1.43 16.56 15.24
CA ILE A 129 -1.00 15.70 14.14
C ILE A 129 -1.53 16.27 12.84
N ASN A 130 -0.63 16.47 11.88
CA ASN A 130 -0.97 16.99 10.59
C ASN A 130 -0.72 15.95 9.49
N VAL A 131 -1.07 16.30 8.26
CA VAL A 131 -0.99 15.37 7.12
C VAL A 131 0.46 15.04 6.70
N LEU A 132 1.44 15.88 7.04
CA LEU A 132 2.85 15.58 6.82
C LEU A 132 3.28 14.40 7.71
N ASP A 133 2.89 14.42 8.99
CA ASP A 133 3.14 13.30 9.91
C ASP A 133 2.55 12.01 9.35
N ALA A 134 1.29 12.06 8.91
CA ALA A 134 0.62 10.92 8.30
C ALA A 134 1.36 10.38 7.06
N VAL A 135 1.85 11.26 6.17
CA VAL A 135 2.64 10.86 4.98
C VAL A 135 3.89 10.09 5.37
N TYR A 136 4.66 10.58 6.34
CA TYR A 136 5.87 9.91 6.80
C TYR A 136 5.56 8.62 7.57
N TRP A 137 4.48 8.60 8.36
CA TRP A 137 4.07 7.41 9.08
C TRP A 137 3.55 6.30 8.16
N VAL A 138 2.86 6.63 7.06
CA VAL A 138 2.47 5.65 6.03
C VAL A 138 3.71 4.99 5.44
N ALA A 139 4.69 5.79 5.01
CA ALA A 139 5.93 5.25 4.43
C ALA A 139 6.72 4.41 5.44
N SER A 140 6.87 4.90 6.68
CA SER A 140 7.56 4.18 7.76
C SER A 140 6.85 2.87 8.12
N ALA A 141 5.53 2.89 8.25
CA ALA A 141 4.74 1.71 8.55
C ALA A 141 4.88 0.64 7.46
N GLN A 142 4.83 1.03 6.18
CA GLN A 142 5.03 0.09 5.08
C GLN A 142 6.45 -0.51 5.07
N ALA A 143 7.48 0.32 5.25
CA ALA A 143 8.88 -0.12 5.27
C ALA A 143 9.20 -1.10 6.41
N GLN A 144 8.47 -1.03 7.53
CA GLN A 144 8.64 -1.92 8.67
C GLN A 144 7.92 -3.28 8.51
N ILE A 145 7.06 -3.45 7.49
CA ILE A 145 6.42 -4.75 7.22
C ILE A 145 7.47 -5.70 6.65
N LYS A 146 7.73 -6.78 7.38
CA LYS A 146 8.72 -7.79 6.97
C LYS A 146 8.23 -8.54 5.72
N SER A 147 9.11 -8.79 4.76
CA SER A 147 8.78 -9.54 3.55
C SER A 147 8.21 -10.94 3.83
N LYS A 148 8.62 -11.58 4.94
CA LYS A 148 8.04 -12.86 5.39
C LYS A 148 6.53 -12.76 5.67
N THR A 149 6.06 -11.63 6.18
CA THR A 149 4.63 -11.39 6.42
C THR A 149 3.89 -11.33 5.09
N VAL A 150 4.44 -10.60 4.11
CA VAL A 150 3.87 -10.51 2.76
C VAL A 150 3.79 -11.89 2.12
N LYS A 151 4.91 -12.62 2.09
CA LYS A 151 4.96 -13.99 1.52
C LYS A 151 3.92 -14.91 2.17
N LYS A 152 3.81 -14.91 3.51
CA LYS A 152 2.82 -15.71 4.23
C LYS A 152 1.37 -15.35 3.87
N CYS A 153 1.08 -14.06 3.69
CA CYS A 153 -0.27 -13.61 3.30
C CYS A 153 -0.62 -14.07 1.88
N PHE A 154 0.32 -14.00 0.95
CA PHE A 154 0.12 -14.50 -0.41
C PHE A 154 -0.02 -16.04 -0.43
N LEU A 155 0.78 -16.77 0.34
CA LEU A 155 0.66 -18.23 0.45
C LEU A 155 -0.71 -18.66 0.98
N ARG A 156 -1.27 -17.94 1.96
CA ARG A 156 -2.63 -18.17 2.48
C ARG A 156 -3.72 -17.99 1.43
N CYS A 157 -3.48 -17.16 0.41
CA CYS A 157 -4.39 -16.99 -0.72
C CYS A 157 -4.14 -17.99 -1.86
N GLY A 158 -3.26 -18.98 -1.67
CA GLY A 158 -2.94 -19.98 -2.70
C GLY A 158 -1.89 -19.54 -3.71
N PHE A 159 -1.27 -18.37 -3.54
CA PHE A 159 -0.15 -17.95 -4.39
C PHE A 159 1.15 -18.59 -3.88
N SER A 160 1.49 -19.77 -4.40
CA SER A 160 2.75 -20.45 -4.09
C SER A 160 3.84 -20.16 -5.13
N HIS A 161 5.10 -20.15 -4.69
CA HIS A 161 6.26 -20.27 -5.55
C HIS A 161 6.91 -21.64 -5.30
N GLN A 162 7.64 -22.20 -6.29
CA GLN A 162 8.26 -23.53 -6.26
C GLN A 162 9.35 -23.75 -5.17
N GLY A 163 9.36 -22.97 -4.08
CA GLY A 163 10.20 -23.17 -2.90
C GLY A 163 9.52 -22.83 -1.56
N ASP A 164 8.22 -22.52 -1.56
CA ASP A 164 7.48 -22.11 -0.35
C ASP A 164 6.79 -23.30 0.37
N GLU A 165 6.89 -24.53 -0.17
CA GLU A 165 6.21 -25.74 0.35
C GLU A 165 6.67 -26.17 1.76
N GLN A 166 7.82 -25.68 2.24
CA GLN A 166 8.32 -26.04 3.58
C GLN A 166 7.68 -25.23 4.72
N LEU A 167 6.96 -24.14 4.45
CA LEU A 167 6.31 -23.33 5.51
C LEU A 167 4.88 -23.78 5.86
N GLY A 168 4.28 -24.65 5.04
CA GLY A 168 2.89 -25.09 5.19
C GLY A 168 2.67 -26.25 6.17
N GLN A 169 3.72 -26.97 6.57
CA GLN A 169 3.60 -28.21 7.35
C GLN A 169 3.59 -28.03 8.88
N THR A 170 3.62 -26.80 9.41
CA THR A 170 3.73 -26.57 10.88
C THR A 170 2.45 -26.05 11.52
N ILE A 171 1.32 -26.02 10.82
CA ILE A 171 0.04 -25.59 11.40
C ILE A 171 -1.02 -26.64 11.06
N ASP A 172 -0.84 -27.84 11.60
CA ASP A 172 -1.90 -28.82 11.86
C ASP A 172 -1.32 -29.88 12.82
N LYS A 173 -1.21 -29.52 14.10
CA LYS A 173 -1.28 -30.40 15.27
C LYS A 173 -1.81 -29.60 16.46
#